data_AF-A0A2H3FKS8-F1
#
_entry.id   AF-A0A2H3FKS8-F1
#
_cell.length_a   1.000
_cell.length_b   1.000
_cell.length_c   1.000
_cell.angle_alpha   90.00
_cell.angle_beta   90.00
_cell.angle_gamma   90.00
#
_symmetry.space_group_name_H-M   'P 1'
#
loop_
_entity.id
_entity.type
_entity.pdbx_description
1 polymer ?
#
loop_
_entity_poly.entity_id
_entity_poly.type
_entity_poly.pdbx_seq_one_letter_code
_entity_poly.pdbx_strand_id
1 'polypeptide(L)'
;MDPLSITAGVVGVAVPTLQCAQQLRKTIQAILDAPSEIASLGEELLTIEQAITSIQEVSDQQWQSLGESVVSQSKTGMNLCRKSCSKFQAAIDDWTRHGEDGKLSRRDRTAIGLFRQDQIKSTSSQLQNCKSTLTSVVSIANLHSSLQQTSAIEEMMRMVSIKGTEIAKAVSTTERQLDEVSARLEKLQLALLEEVGEDPEQRSAKSQVETEKFALQQSLKLLRALNENVQSAAKDMRKGQGQVVNTMSFGDHNKGVQAGISYAPINYSRGKNRDY
;
A
#
# COMPACT_ATOMS: atom_id res chain seq x y z
N MET A 1 12.83 -13.53 -15.50
CA MET A 1 13.55 -12.54 -14.68
C MET A 1 14.35 -13.29 -13.65
N ASP A 2 15.63 -12.95 -13.45
CA ASP A 2 16.43 -13.56 -12.37
C ASP A 2 15.89 -13.13 -11.00
N PRO A 3 15.76 -14.04 -10.03
CA PRO A 3 15.22 -13.75 -8.70
C PRO A 3 15.92 -12.55 -8.07
N LEU A 4 17.26 -12.56 -7.98
CA LEU A 4 18.08 -11.49 -7.40
C LEU A 4 17.86 -10.11 -8.03
N SER A 5 17.33 -10.04 -9.25
CA SER A 5 17.03 -8.78 -9.94
C SER A 5 15.77 -8.08 -9.40
N ILE A 6 14.83 -8.85 -8.83
CA ILE A 6 13.54 -8.31 -8.39
C ILE A 6 13.72 -7.48 -7.12
N THR A 7 14.28 -8.05 -6.05
CA THR A 7 14.53 -7.34 -4.79
C THR A 7 15.51 -6.20 -5.02
N ALA A 8 16.61 -6.41 -5.77
CA ALA A 8 17.54 -5.33 -6.09
C ALA A 8 16.85 -4.14 -6.77
N GLY A 9 15.93 -4.41 -7.71
CA GLY A 9 15.16 -3.36 -8.37
C GLY A 9 14.12 -2.67 -7.47
N VAL A 10 13.57 -3.36 -6.46
CA VAL A 10 12.65 -2.77 -5.47
C VAL A 10 13.43 -1.95 -4.46
N VAL A 11 14.50 -2.52 -3.89
CA VAL A 11 15.41 -1.88 -2.93
C VAL A 11 16.04 -0.62 -3.51
N GLY A 12 16.43 -0.64 -4.79
CA GLY A 12 16.99 0.52 -5.48
C GLY A 12 16.05 1.74 -5.52
N VAL A 13 14.74 1.53 -5.42
CA VAL A 13 13.75 2.63 -5.29
C VAL A 13 13.38 2.87 -3.83
N ALA A 14 13.35 1.83 -3.00
CA ALA A 14 13.00 1.90 -1.58
C ALA A 14 13.96 2.78 -0.79
N VAL A 15 15.28 2.61 -0.97
CA VAL A 15 16.31 3.36 -0.23
C VAL A 15 16.17 4.89 -0.39
N PRO A 16 16.15 5.46 -1.61
CA PRO A 16 16.00 6.91 -1.76
C PRO A 16 14.63 7.41 -1.32
N THR A 17 13.60 6.57 -1.34
CA THR A 17 12.27 6.92 -0.80
C THR A 17 12.31 7.01 0.74
N LEU A 18 12.98 6.05 1.39
CA LEU A 18 13.19 6.05 2.85
C LEU A 18 13.98 7.28 3.30
N GLN A 19 15.07 7.59 2.61
CA GLN A 19 15.89 8.77 2.92
C GLN A 19 15.09 10.06 2.84
N CYS A 20 14.23 10.19 1.82
CA CYS A 20 13.35 11.34 1.71
C CYS A 20 12.40 11.42 2.91
N ALA A 21 11.70 10.33 3.25
CA ALA A 21 10.74 10.33 4.34
C ALA A 21 11.39 10.69 5.68
N GLN A 22 12.59 10.15 5.95
CA GLN A 22 13.39 10.46 7.14
C GLN A 22 13.81 11.93 7.19
N GLN A 23 14.26 12.48 6.06
CA GLN A 23 14.66 13.88 6.00
C GLN A 23 13.48 14.80 6.29
N LEU A 24 12.34 14.53 5.64
CA LEU A 24 11.12 15.30 5.81
C LEU A 24 10.58 15.24 7.24
N ARG A 25 10.60 14.05 7.86
CA ARG A 25 10.22 13.91 9.26
C ARG A 25 11.13 14.70 10.18
N LYS A 26 12.45 14.66 9.98
CA LYS A 26 13.41 15.44 10.77
C LYS A 26 13.15 16.94 10.62
N THR A 27 12.91 17.42 9.40
CA THR A 27 12.58 18.82 9.16
C THR A 27 11.29 19.22 9.87
N ILE A 28 10.22 18.40 9.77
CA ILE A 28 8.96 18.65 10.47
C ILE A 28 9.16 18.68 12.00
N GLN A 29 9.95 17.76 12.55
CA GLN A 29 10.23 17.70 14.00
C GLN A 29 11.08 18.87 14.51
N ALA A 30 11.92 19.45 13.65
CA ALA A 30 12.70 20.64 14.00
C ALA A 30 11.85 21.92 14.06
N ILE A 31 10.63 21.90 13.54
CA ILE A 31 9.69 23.02 13.61
C ILE A 31 9.02 23.00 15.00
N LEU A 32 9.52 23.82 15.92
CA LEU A 32 9.05 23.92 17.31
C LEU A 32 7.55 24.28 17.45
N ASP A 33 6.99 24.91 16.41
CA ASP A 33 5.67 25.54 16.40
C ASP A 33 4.80 25.04 15.23
N ALA A 34 4.93 23.77 14.85
CA ALA A 34 4.20 23.21 13.72
C ALA A 34 2.68 23.17 13.99
N PRO A 35 1.84 23.64 13.03
CA PRO A 35 0.40 23.39 13.08
C PRO A 35 0.10 21.89 13.19
N SER A 36 -1.01 21.53 13.84
CA SER A 36 -1.40 20.14 14.11
C SER A 36 -1.41 19.24 12.87
N GLU A 37 -1.78 19.80 11.73
CA GLU A 37 -1.85 19.15 10.42
C GLU A 37 -0.46 18.83 9.85
N ILE A 38 0.56 19.63 10.20
CA ILE A 38 1.96 19.35 9.85
C ILE A 38 2.56 18.37 10.85
N ALA A 39 2.21 18.50 12.13
CA ALA A 39 2.66 17.57 13.17
C ALA A 39 2.15 16.14 12.91
N SER A 40 0.89 15.97 12.48
CA SER A 40 0.32 14.66 12.15
C SER A 40 1.07 13.97 11.01
N LEU A 41 1.60 14.73 10.04
CA LEU A 41 2.43 14.19 8.95
C LEU A 41 3.70 13.50 9.47
N GLY A 42 4.24 13.90 10.61
CA GLY A 42 5.39 13.24 11.23
C GLY A 42 5.11 11.76 11.55
N GLU A 43 3.92 11.47 12.08
CA GLU A 43 3.48 10.10 12.39
C GLU A 43 3.17 9.29 11.12
N GLU A 44 2.63 9.94 10.10
CA GLU A 44 2.42 9.34 8.78
C GLU A 44 3.75 8.92 8.15
N LEU A 45 4.74 9.82 8.18
CA LEU A 45 6.09 9.59 7.67
C LEU A 45 6.80 8.49 8.44
N LEU A 46 6.67 8.44 9.77
CA LEU A 46 7.20 7.34 10.57
C LEU A 46 6.61 5.99 10.13
N THR A 47 5.30 5.94 9.86
CA THR A 47 4.67 4.71 9.36
C THR A 47 5.18 4.33 7.97
N ILE A 48 5.41 5.32 7.10
CA ILE A 48 5.99 5.12 5.76
C ILE A 48 7.42 4.59 5.88
N GLU A 49 8.25 5.15 6.77
CA GLU A 49 9.62 4.69 7.02
C GLU A 49 9.64 3.22 7.44
N GLN A 50 8.76 2.83 8.37
CA GLN A 50 8.62 1.44 8.82
C GLN A 50 8.18 0.53 7.66
N ALA A 51 7.18 0.95 6.88
CA ALA A 51 6.69 0.16 5.76
C ALA A 51 7.77 -0.03 4.67
N ILE A 52 8.54 1.01 4.35
CA ILE A 52 9.65 0.92 3.39
C ILE A 52 10.77 0.02 3.92
N THR A 53 11.07 0.08 5.23
CA THR A 53 12.06 -0.80 5.86
C THR A 53 11.62 -2.26 5.74
N SER A 54 10.36 -2.59 6.07
CA SER A 54 9.84 -3.94 5.89
C SER A 54 9.83 -4.40 4.43
N ILE A 55 9.59 -3.49 3.46
CA ILE A 55 9.68 -3.79 2.02
C ILE A 55 11.09 -4.22 1.61
N GLN A 56 12.14 -3.65 2.23
CA GLN A 56 13.53 -4.03 1.94
C GLN A 56 13.89 -5.42 2.44
N GLU A 57 13.14 -5.94 3.42
CA GLU A 57 13.32 -7.28 3.99
C GLU A 57 12.53 -8.36 3.21
N VAL A 58 11.67 -7.97 2.27
CA VAL A 58 10.92 -8.92 1.43
C VAL A 58 11.87 -9.60 0.45
N SER A 59 11.93 -10.93 0.51
CA SER A 59 12.77 -11.77 -0.35
C SER A 59 12.27 -11.86 -1.80
N ASP A 60 13.15 -12.27 -2.71
CA ASP A 60 12.80 -12.47 -4.12
C ASP A 60 11.67 -13.47 -4.33
N GLN A 61 11.66 -14.55 -3.53
CA GLN A 61 10.63 -15.58 -3.60
C GLN A 61 9.25 -15.02 -3.20
N GLN A 62 9.20 -14.14 -2.21
CA GLN A 62 7.96 -13.44 -1.83
C GLN A 62 7.53 -12.47 -2.94
N TRP A 63 8.45 -11.68 -3.50
CA TRP A 63 8.10 -10.80 -4.63
C TRP A 63 7.59 -11.57 -5.85
N GLN A 64 8.17 -12.74 -6.11
CA GLN A 64 7.74 -13.59 -7.21
C GLN A 64 6.34 -14.16 -6.97
N SER A 65 5.98 -14.52 -5.74
CA SER A 65 4.62 -14.98 -5.40
C SER A 65 3.58 -13.86 -5.42
N LEU A 66 3.99 -12.61 -5.21
CA LEU A 66 3.14 -11.42 -5.36
C LEU A 66 2.84 -11.10 -6.84
N GLY A 67 3.73 -11.50 -7.75
CA GLY A 67 3.59 -11.33 -9.19
C GLY A 67 4.13 -10.00 -9.72
N GLU A 68 4.44 -9.98 -11.01
CA GLU A 68 5.11 -8.87 -11.69
C GLU A 68 4.35 -7.55 -11.61
N SER A 69 3.01 -7.61 -11.68
CA SER A 69 2.14 -6.45 -11.55
C SER A 69 2.32 -5.74 -10.21
N VAL A 70 2.36 -6.50 -9.10
CA VAL A 70 2.57 -5.97 -7.75
C VAL A 70 3.97 -5.37 -7.62
N VAL A 71 5.00 -6.06 -8.14
CA VAL A 71 6.39 -5.56 -8.13
C VAL A 71 6.50 -4.22 -8.87
N SER A 72 6.00 -4.15 -10.11
CA SER A 72 6.09 -2.96 -10.96
C SER A 72 5.34 -1.77 -10.35
N GLN A 73 4.15 -2.03 -9.83
CA GLN A 73 3.33 -0.99 -9.22
C GLN A 73 3.86 -0.55 -7.85
N SER A 74 4.50 -1.45 -7.08
CA SER A 74 5.18 -1.09 -5.83
C SER A 74 6.36 -0.15 -6.08
N LYS A 75 7.19 -0.44 -7.10
CA LYS A 75 8.27 0.46 -7.56
C LYS A 75 7.73 1.82 -7.97
N THR A 76 6.63 1.83 -8.72
CA THR A 76 5.97 3.07 -9.16
C THR A 76 5.43 3.86 -7.97
N GLY A 77 4.75 3.20 -7.03
CA GLY A 77 4.20 3.81 -5.81
C GLY A 77 5.28 4.41 -4.91
N MET A 78 6.39 3.69 -4.67
CA MET A 78 7.53 4.24 -3.92
C MET A 78 8.15 5.45 -4.62
N ASN A 79 8.33 5.41 -5.94
CA ASN A 79 8.85 6.55 -6.69
C ASN A 79 7.93 7.79 -6.61
N LEU A 80 6.62 7.57 -6.66
CA LEU A 80 5.65 8.64 -6.48
C LEU A 80 5.71 9.21 -5.06
N CYS A 81 5.80 8.35 -4.05
CA CYS A 81 5.98 8.76 -2.66
C CYS A 81 7.25 9.59 -2.47
N ARG A 82 8.37 9.17 -3.07
CA ARG A 82 9.63 9.93 -3.09
C ARG A 82 9.43 11.31 -3.70
N LYS A 83 8.77 11.39 -4.87
CA LYS A 83 8.49 12.68 -5.54
C LYS A 83 7.64 13.59 -4.67
N SER A 84 6.57 13.09 -4.07
CA SER A 84 5.69 13.86 -3.17
C SER A 84 6.46 14.36 -1.95
N CYS A 85 7.25 13.48 -1.33
CA CYS A 85 8.10 13.83 -0.22
C CYS A 85 9.13 14.92 -0.59
N SER A 86 9.84 14.79 -1.72
CA SER A 86 10.84 15.79 -2.13
C SER A 86 10.21 17.13 -2.46
N LYS A 87 9.02 17.14 -3.07
CA LYS A 87 8.26 18.37 -3.32
C LYS A 87 7.88 19.06 -2.01
N PHE A 88 7.43 18.29 -1.02
CA PHE A 88 7.04 18.86 0.26
C PHE A 88 8.24 19.34 1.08
N GLN A 89 9.36 18.61 1.03
CA GLN A 89 10.62 19.08 1.61
C GLN A 89 11.00 20.45 1.04
N ALA A 90 11.03 20.59 -0.30
CA ALA A 90 11.35 21.86 -0.95
C ALA A 90 10.37 22.97 -0.57
N ALA A 91 9.09 22.63 -0.40
CA ALA A 91 8.09 23.58 0.07
C ALA A 91 8.38 24.02 1.52
N ILE A 92 8.60 23.08 2.44
CA ILE A 92 8.95 23.42 3.84
C ILE A 92 10.24 24.25 3.89
N ASP A 93 11.27 23.90 3.13
CA ASP A 93 12.53 24.64 3.09
C ASP A 93 12.30 26.09 2.61
N ASP A 94 11.46 26.31 1.58
CA ASP A 94 11.03 27.65 1.16
C ASP A 94 10.28 28.40 2.26
N TRP A 95 9.38 27.71 2.97
CA TRP A 95 8.52 28.31 4.00
C TRP A 95 9.31 28.69 5.26
N THR A 96 10.38 27.96 5.54
CA THR A 96 11.22 28.13 6.74
C THR A 96 12.48 28.96 6.48
N ARG A 97 12.70 29.38 5.23
CA ARG A 97 13.89 30.11 4.77
C ARG A 97 14.22 31.38 5.56
N HIS A 98 13.22 32.01 6.20
CA HIS A 98 13.38 33.29 6.91
C HIS A 98 13.32 33.17 8.44
N GLY A 99 13.27 31.95 8.99
CA GLY A 99 13.31 31.70 10.43
C GLY A 99 14.74 31.59 10.97
N GLU A 100 15.06 32.32 12.04
CA GLU A 100 16.27 32.05 12.86
C GLU A 100 16.01 30.87 13.81
N ASP A 101 17.00 29.98 13.95
CA ASP A 101 17.06 28.92 14.97
C ASP A 101 15.81 28.03 15.11
N GLY A 102 15.24 27.57 13.98
CA GLY A 102 14.11 26.64 13.98
C GLY A 102 12.77 27.24 14.43
N LYS A 103 12.72 28.55 14.68
CA LYS A 103 11.47 29.28 14.91
C LYS A 103 10.94 29.79 13.58
N LEU A 104 9.71 29.38 13.24
CA LEU A 104 8.97 30.02 12.16
C LEU A 104 8.84 31.51 12.47
N SER A 105 9.23 32.38 11.55
CA SER A 105 8.92 33.81 11.66
C SER A 105 7.41 33.96 11.83
N ARG A 106 6.94 34.95 12.61
CA ARG A 106 5.50 35.22 12.76
C ARG A 106 4.80 35.38 11.39
N ARG A 107 5.53 35.85 10.36
CA ARG A 107 5.06 35.93 8.97
C ARG A 107 4.89 34.56 8.31
N ASP A 108 5.87 33.67 8.46
CA ASP A 108 5.84 32.32 7.90
C ASP A 108 4.72 31.49 8.57
N ARG A 109 4.50 31.72 9.87
CA ARG A 109 3.42 31.11 10.65
C ARG A 109 2.03 31.45 10.11
N THR A 110 1.81 32.72 9.76
CA THR A 110 0.54 33.18 9.17
C THR A 110 0.39 32.73 7.71
N ALA A 111 1.48 32.67 6.94
CA ALA A 111 1.46 32.17 5.55
C ALA A 111 1.14 30.66 5.47
N ILE A 112 1.71 29.85 6.36
CA ILE A 112 1.41 28.42 6.46
C ILE A 112 -0.04 28.20 6.93
N GLY A 113 -0.50 28.97 7.93
CA GLY A 113 -1.84 28.82 8.51
C GLY A 113 -3.00 29.34 7.66
N LEU A 114 -2.78 30.32 6.76
CA LEU A 114 -3.86 30.93 5.96
C LEU A 114 -3.74 30.72 4.45
N PHE A 115 -2.53 30.59 3.89
CA PHE A 115 -2.33 30.59 2.43
C PHE A 115 -1.89 29.25 1.84
N ARG A 116 -1.38 28.31 2.65
CA ARG A 116 -0.77 27.06 2.14
C ARG A 116 -1.47 25.78 2.62
N GLN A 117 -2.67 25.91 3.18
CA GLN A 117 -3.47 24.80 3.72
C GLN A 117 -3.83 23.77 2.64
N ASP A 118 -4.12 24.21 1.41
CA ASP A 118 -4.42 23.31 0.29
C ASP A 118 -3.21 22.49 -0.18
N GLN A 119 -2.01 23.08 -0.18
CA GLN A 119 -0.76 22.36 -0.48
C GLN A 119 -0.41 21.34 0.61
N ILE A 120 -0.57 21.70 1.88
CA ILE A 120 -0.37 20.79 3.01
C ILE A 120 -1.38 19.63 2.93
N LYS A 121 -2.65 19.93 2.65
CA LYS A 121 -3.71 18.94 2.52
C LYS A 121 -3.50 18.00 1.34
N SER A 122 -3.13 18.52 0.16
CA SER A 122 -2.80 17.70 -1.02
C SER A 122 -1.59 16.80 -0.73
N THR A 123 -0.56 17.33 -0.09
CA THR A 123 0.62 16.52 0.26
C THR A 123 0.27 15.45 1.30
N SER A 124 -0.48 15.80 2.35
CA SER A 124 -0.97 14.83 3.34
C SER A 124 -1.80 13.74 2.69
N SER A 125 -2.69 14.08 1.75
CA SER A 125 -3.44 13.12 0.94
C SER A 125 -2.49 12.16 0.18
N GLN A 126 -1.43 12.68 -0.44
CA GLN A 126 -0.45 11.86 -1.16
C GLN A 126 0.39 10.96 -0.23
N LEU A 127 0.80 11.47 0.94
CA LEU A 127 1.54 10.71 1.95
C LEU A 127 0.66 9.62 2.58
N GLN A 128 -0.60 9.91 2.89
CA GLN A 128 -1.57 8.91 3.33
C GLN A 128 -1.75 7.80 2.31
N ASN A 129 -1.88 8.14 1.02
CA ASN A 129 -1.96 7.13 -0.02
C ASN A 129 -0.69 6.29 -0.13
N CYS A 130 0.49 6.92 -0.03
CA CYS A 130 1.75 6.21 0.04
C CYS A 130 1.78 5.24 1.22
N LYS A 131 1.43 5.71 2.43
CA LYS A 131 1.33 4.91 3.64
C LYS A 131 0.44 3.70 3.42
N SER A 132 -0.84 3.90 3.07
CA SER A 132 -1.80 2.81 2.88
C SER A 132 -1.34 1.80 1.84
N THR A 133 -0.72 2.27 0.75
CA THR A 133 -0.20 1.42 -0.32
C THR A 133 0.94 0.54 0.18
N LEU A 134 1.97 1.14 0.79
CA LEU A 134 3.16 0.42 1.23
C LEU A 134 2.85 -0.54 2.38
N THR A 135 2.01 -0.14 3.33
CA THR A 135 1.58 -1.04 4.42
C THR A 135 0.77 -2.23 3.90
N SER A 136 0.01 -2.05 2.81
CA SER A 136 -0.71 -3.14 2.17
C SER A 136 0.24 -4.12 1.49
N VAL A 137 1.28 -3.63 0.80
CA VAL A 137 2.33 -4.47 0.20
C VAL A 137 3.04 -5.31 1.26
N VAL A 138 3.49 -4.69 2.37
CA VAL A 138 4.10 -5.40 3.50
C VAL A 138 3.17 -6.45 4.08
N SER A 139 1.90 -6.10 4.28
CA SER A 139 0.91 -7.01 4.86
C SER A 139 0.72 -8.26 4.00
N ILE A 140 0.70 -8.11 2.68
CA ILE A 140 0.51 -9.25 1.76
C ILE A 140 1.79 -10.06 1.59
N ALA A 141 2.96 -9.42 1.58
CA ALA A 141 4.25 -10.12 1.60
C ALA A 141 4.38 -11.00 2.86
N ASN A 142 3.99 -10.47 4.02
CA ASN A 142 3.95 -11.21 5.28
C ASN A 142 2.92 -12.35 5.24
N LEU A 143 1.74 -12.10 4.70
CA LEU A 143 0.72 -13.15 4.51
C LEU A 143 1.29 -14.29 3.66
N HIS A 144 1.93 -14.01 2.53
CA HIS A 144 2.54 -15.04 1.67
C HIS A 144 3.63 -15.84 2.39
N SER A 145 4.47 -15.19 3.19
CA SER A 145 5.45 -15.91 4.03
C SER A 145 4.77 -16.82 5.05
N SER A 146 3.71 -16.33 5.69
CA SER A 146 2.93 -17.14 6.63
C SER A 146 2.26 -18.33 5.95
N LEU A 147 1.75 -18.15 4.72
CA LEU A 147 1.18 -19.23 3.92
C LEU A 147 2.19 -20.33 3.61
N GLN A 148 3.46 -19.98 3.42
CA GLN A 148 4.54 -20.94 3.20
C GLN A 148 4.96 -21.67 4.49
N GLN A 149 4.75 -21.09 5.67
CA GLN A 149 5.21 -21.62 6.97
C GLN A 149 4.25 -22.63 7.66
N THR A 150 3.10 -22.96 7.05
CA THR A 150 2.25 -24.14 7.31
C THR A 150 2.17 -24.69 8.76
N SER A 151 1.51 -23.98 9.70
CA SER A 151 1.02 -24.64 10.93
C SER A 151 -0.29 -24.09 11.55
N ALA A 152 -0.87 -22.98 11.08
CA ALA A 152 -2.10 -22.43 11.68
C ALA A 152 -3.09 -21.87 10.64
N ILE A 153 -3.89 -22.75 10.00
CA ILE A 153 -4.83 -22.36 8.93
C ILE A 153 -5.94 -21.39 9.42
N GLU A 154 -6.41 -21.53 10.66
CA GLU A 154 -7.43 -20.62 11.21
C GLU A 154 -6.90 -19.20 11.42
N GLU A 155 -5.70 -19.05 11.99
CA GLU A 155 -5.05 -17.75 12.16
C GLU A 155 -4.76 -17.12 10.79
N MET A 156 -4.40 -17.93 9.79
CA MET A 156 -4.24 -17.47 8.41
C MET A 156 -5.55 -16.98 7.78
N MET A 157 -6.67 -17.69 7.97
CA MET A 157 -7.98 -17.21 7.49
C MET A 157 -8.42 -15.92 8.19
N ARG A 158 -8.14 -15.80 9.48
CA ARG A 158 -8.38 -14.57 10.26
C ARG A 158 -7.56 -13.41 9.71
N MET A 159 -6.27 -13.61 9.48
CA MET A 159 -5.40 -12.60 8.86
C MET A 159 -5.88 -12.19 7.46
N VAL A 160 -6.26 -13.14 6.61
CA VAL A 160 -6.83 -12.86 5.28
C VAL A 160 -8.07 -11.98 5.39
N SER A 161 -8.98 -12.28 6.33
CA SER A 161 -10.20 -11.50 6.52
C SER A 161 -9.88 -10.06 6.96
N ILE A 162 -9.04 -9.91 7.99
CA ILE A 162 -8.61 -8.59 8.49
C ILE A 162 -7.94 -7.79 7.37
N LYS A 163 -6.93 -8.37 6.69
CA LYS A 163 -6.19 -7.68 5.63
C LYS A 163 -7.04 -7.38 4.40
N GLY A 164 -7.96 -8.28 4.03
CA GLY A 164 -8.94 -8.02 2.97
C GLY A 164 -9.82 -6.81 3.29
N THR A 165 -10.30 -6.67 4.53
CA THR A 165 -11.08 -5.49 4.94
C THR A 165 -10.26 -4.20 4.96
N GLU A 166 -8.99 -4.24 5.37
CA GLU A 166 -8.08 -3.08 5.32
C GLU A 166 -7.85 -2.61 3.88
N ILE A 167 -7.62 -3.54 2.95
CA ILE A 167 -7.43 -3.22 1.53
C ILE A 167 -8.72 -2.66 0.91
N ALA A 168 -9.88 -3.25 1.20
CA ALA A 168 -11.16 -2.75 0.70
C ALA A 168 -11.43 -1.31 1.17
N LYS A 169 -11.11 -1.02 2.43
CA LYS A 169 -11.20 0.34 2.97
C LYS A 169 -10.22 1.30 2.28
N ALA A 170 -8.99 0.86 2.00
CA ALA A 170 -8.00 1.64 1.27
C ALA A 170 -8.49 1.94 -0.17
N VAL A 171 -9.04 0.94 -0.87
CA VAL A 171 -9.62 1.10 -2.22
C VAL A 171 -10.71 2.17 -2.21
N SER A 172 -11.71 2.05 -1.32
CA SER A 172 -12.81 3.00 -1.23
C SER A 172 -12.33 4.43 -0.90
N THR A 173 -11.31 4.55 -0.05
CA THR A 173 -10.72 5.85 0.30
C THR A 173 -10.00 6.48 -0.88
N THR A 174 -9.18 5.70 -1.60
CA THR A 174 -8.45 6.16 -2.78
C THR A 174 -9.40 6.51 -3.93
N GLU A 175 -10.50 5.77 -4.11
CA GLU A 175 -11.55 6.11 -5.09
C GLU A 175 -12.20 7.46 -4.77
N ARG A 176 -12.60 7.68 -3.51
CA ARG A 176 -13.16 8.97 -3.09
C ARG A 176 -12.17 10.13 -3.32
N GLN A 177 -10.89 9.93 -3.02
CA GLN A 177 -9.86 10.94 -3.29
C GLN A 177 -9.68 11.19 -4.79
N LEU A 178 -9.76 10.14 -5.62
CA LEU A 178 -9.68 10.25 -7.07
C LEU A 178 -10.84 11.06 -7.65
N ASP A 179 -12.04 10.89 -7.11
CA ASP A 179 -13.22 11.68 -7.49
C ASP A 179 -13.04 13.16 -7.09
N GLU A 180 -12.57 13.43 -5.87
CA GLU A 180 -12.31 14.79 -5.39
C GLU A 180 -11.26 15.51 -6.25
N VAL A 181 -10.15 14.83 -6.57
CA VAL A 181 -9.08 15.38 -7.41
C VAL A 181 -9.53 15.56 -8.86
N SER A 182 -10.37 14.66 -9.38
CA SER A 182 -10.94 14.79 -10.73
C SER A 182 -11.89 15.99 -10.82
N ALA A 183 -12.76 16.19 -9.83
CA ALA A 183 -13.63 17.36 -9.76
C ALA A 183 -12.84 18.67 -9.64
N ARG A 184 -11.72 18.68 -8.90
CA ARG A 184 -10.81 19.84 -8.83
C ARG A 184 -10.14 20.13 -10.17
N LEU A 185 -9.71 19.09 -10.88
CA LEU A 185 -9.11 19.23 -12.21
C LEU A 185 -10.09 19.85 -13.20
N GLU A 186 -11.34 19.39 -13.21
CA GLU A 186 -12.40 19.94 -14.07
C GLU A 186 -12.67 21.42 -13.77
N LYS A 187 -12.74 21.80 -12.49
CA LYS A 187 -12.89 23.21 -12.09
C LYS A 187 -11.73 24.08 -12.58
N LEU A 188 -10.50 23.60 -12.44
CA LEU A 188 -9.30 24.32 -12.91
C LEU A 188 -9.29 24.44 -14.45
N GLN A 189 -9.76 23.42 -15.17
CA GLN A 189 -9.88 23.47 -16.62
C GLN A 189 -10.94 24.48 -17.09
N LEU A 190 -12.07 24.57 -16.38
CA LEU A 190 -13.13 25.55 -16.67
C LEU A 190 -12.67 26.99 -16.39
N ALA A 191 -11.99 27.25 -15.27
CA ALA A 191 -11.44 28.57 -14.95
C ALA A 191 -10.43 29.05 -16.00
N LEU A 192 -9.63 28.14 -16.54
CA LEU A 192 -8.63 28.42 -17.58
C LEU A 192 -9.25 28.73 -18.97
N LEU A 193 -10.48 28.28 -19.20
CA LEU A 193 -11.25 28.61 -20.40
C LEU A 193 -11.92 29.99 -20.30
N GLU A 194 -12.14 30.51 -19.08
CA GLU A 194 -12.77 31.81 -18.82
C GLU A 194 -11.76 32.97 -18.72
N GLU A 195 -10.49 32.70 -18.36
CA GLU A 195 -9.43 33.72 -18.30
C GLU A 195 -8.59 33.81 -19.60
N VAL A 196 -8.45 35.04 -20.13
CA VAL A 196 -7.56 35.33 -21.26
C VAL A 196 -6.11 35.41 -20.76
N GLY A 197 -5.48 34.24 -20.62
CA GLY A 197 -4.07 34.08 -20.32
C GLY A 197 -3.83 33.12 -19.16
N GLU A 198 -3.13 32.02 -19.43
CA GLU A 198 -2.65 31.09 -18.38
C GLU A 198 -1.66 31.80 -17.46
N ASP A 199 -2.11 32.18 -16.26
CA ASP A 199 -1.23 32.59 -15.17
C ASP A 199 -0.27 31.42 -14.82
N PRO A 200 1.06 31.64 -14.73
CA PRO A 200 2.01 30.62 -14.29
C PRO A 200 1.62 29.89 -13.00
N GLU A 201 0.92 30.54 -12.07
CA GLU A 201 0.45 29.92 -10.82
C GLU A 201 -0.67 28.89 -11.07
N GLN A 202 -1.64 29.20 -11.94
CA GLN A 202 -2.69 28.26 -12.38
C GLN A 202 -2.11 27.04 -13.13
N ARG A 203 -1.10 27.24 -13.98
CA ARG A 203 -0.45 26.14 -14.72
C ARG A 203 0.28 25.19 -13.76
N SER A 204 0.93 25.74 -12.73
CA SER A 204 1.59 24.96 -11.67
C SER A 204 0.57 24.15 -10.85
N ALA A 205 -0.54 24.79 -10.44
CA ALA A 205 -1.62 24.12 -9.70
C ALA A 205 -2.24 22.97 -10.50
N LYS A 206 -2.51 23.16 -11.80
CA LYS A 206 -3.02 22.10 -12.69
C LYS A 206 -2.06 20.91 -12.77
N SER A 207 -0.77 21.14 -13.01
CA SER A 207 0.24 20.07 -13.06
C SER A 207 0.34 19.29 -11.74
N GLN A 208 0.18 19.98 -10.61
CA GLN A 208 0.14 19.34 -9.30
C GLN A 208 -1.07 18.40 -9.15
N VAL A 209 -2.27 18.86 -9.53
CA VAL A 209 -3.50 18.05 -9.49
C VAL A 209 -3.42 16.86 -10.45
N GLU A 210 -2.83 17.03 -11.62
CA GLU A 210 -2.59 15.92 -12.57
C GLU A 210 -1.61 14.88 -12.00
N THR A 211 -0.55 15.34 -11.32
CA THR A 211 0.40 14.44 -10.64
C THR A 211 -0.30 13.66 -9.53
N GLU A 212 -1.15 14.33 -8.73
CA GLU A 212 -1.92 13.69 -7.66
C GLU A 212 -2.90 12.65 -8.24
N LYS A 213 -3.63 13.00 -9.29
CA LYS A 213 -4.54 12.08 -10.00
C LYS A 213 -3.81 10.84 -10.50
N PHE A 214 -2.67 11.02 -11.15
CA PHE A 214 -1.85 9.92 -11.62
C PHE A 214 -1.39 9.03 -10.47
N ALA A 215 -0.93 9.62 -9.35
CA ALA A 215 -0.49 8.85 -8.20
C ALA A 215 -1.62 8.01 -7.57
N LEU A 216 -2.81 8.61 -7.42
CA LEU A 216 -4.01 7.91 -6.96
C LEU A 216 -4.40 6.76 -7.88
N GLN A 217 -4.32 6.94 -9.19
CA GLN A 217 -4.61 5.87 -10.14
C GLN A 217 -3.62 4.70 -10.04
N GLN A 218 -2.33 4.97 -9.83
CA GLN A 218 -1.35 3.91 -9.62
C GLN A 218 -1.57 3.19 -8.28
N SER A 219 -1.88 3.93 -7.21
CA SER A 219 -2.26 3.37 -5.91
C SER A 219 -3.48 2.44 -6.05
N LEU A 220 -4.53 2.90 -6.74
CA LEU A 220 -5.75 2.12 -6.93
C LEU A 220 -5.50 0.82 -7.73
N LYS A 221 -4.68 0.89 -8.79
CA LYS A 221 -4.26 -0.31 -9.53
C LYS A 221 -3.55 -1.30 -8.61
N LEU A 222 -2.69 -0.82 -7.72
CA LEU A 222 -1.89 -1.67 -6.84
C LEU A 222 -2.78 -2.32 -5.79
N LEU A 223 -3.64 -1.54 -5.14
CA LEU A 223 -4.61 -2.04 -4.17
C LEU A 223 -5.54 -3.10 -4.78
N ARG A 224 -5.97 -2.93 -6.04
CA ARG A 224 -6.80 -3.93 -6.75
C ARG A 224 -6.01 -5.21 -7.04
N ALA A 225 -4.79 -5.09 -7.56
CA ALA A 225 -3.92 -6.26 -7.79
C ALA A 225 -3.61 -7.01 -6.48
N LEU A 226 -3.39 -6.28 -5.40
CA LEU A 226 -3.19 -6.82 -4.05
C LEU A 226 -4.45 -7.55 -3.54
N ASN A 227 -5.63 -6.98 -3.75
CA ASN A 227 -6.89 -7.62 -3.39
C ASN A 227 -7.12 -8.93 -4.17
N GLU A 228 -6.87 -8.93 -5.48
CA GLU A 228 -6.93 -10.14 -6.31
C GLU A 228 -5.94 -11.21 -5.82
N ASN A 229 -4.72 -10.79 -5.48
CA ASN A 229 -3.69 -11.68 -4.97
C ASN A 229 -4.11 -12.34 -3.64
N VAL A 230 -4.65 -11.56 -2.69
CA VAL A 230 -5.18 -12.08 -1.41
C VAL A 230 -6.33 -13.07 -1.66
N GLN A 231 -7.25 -12.76 -2.57
CA GLN A 231 -8.36 -13.65 -2.91
C GLN A 231 -7.89 -14.96 -3.56
N SER A 232 -6.86 -14.90 -4.42
CA SER A 232 -6.26 -16.10 -5.02
C SER A 232 -5.62 -16.96 -3.95
N ALA A 233 -4.78 -16.37 -3.10
CA ALA A 233 -4.12 -17.07 -2.00
C ALA A 233 -5.14 -17.73 -1.05
N ALA A 234 -6.26 -17.04 -0.77
CA ALA A 234 -7.35 -17.60 0.03
C ALA A 234 -8.06 -18.80 -0.65
N LYS A 235 -8.23 -18.75 -1.98
CA LYS A 235 -8.80 -19.87 -2.75
C LYS A 235 -7.85 -21.07 -2.76
N ASP A 236 -6.55 -20.85 -2.89
CA ASP A 236 -5.56 -21.91 -2.92
C ASP A 236 -5.44 -22.61 -1.55
N MET A 237 -5.54 -21.85 -0.44
CA MET A 237 -5.68 -22.43 0.90
C MET A 237 -6.90 -23.34 1.03
N ARG A 238 -8.07 -22.91 0.54
CA ARG A 238 -9.31 -23.71 0.62
C ARG A 238 -9.24 -24.98 -0.22
N LYS A 239 -8.59 -24.93 -1.39
CA LYS A 239 -8.37 -26.12 -2.23
C LYS A 239 -7.43 -27.12 -1.56
N GLY A 240 -6.37 -26.64 -0.89
CA GLY A 240 -5.47 -27.49 -0.11
C GLY A 240 -6.18 -28.21 1.04
N GLN A 241 -7.16 -27.58 1.71
CA GLN A 241 -8.00 -28.24 2.72
C GLN A 241 -8.92 -29.32 2.12
N GLY A 242 -9.47 -29.10 0.93
CA GLY A 242 -10.33 -30.08 0.25
C GLY A 242 -9.60 -31.37 -0.14
N GLN A 243 -8.26 -31.34 -0.24
CA GLN A 243 -7.44 -32.49 -0.62
C GLN A 243 -6.96 -33.33 0.58
N VAL A 244 -6.99 -32.79 1.81
CA VAL A 244 -6.43 -33.46 3.01
C VAL A 244 -7.51 -34.13 3.87
N VAL A 245 -8.79 -33.91 3.60
CA VAL A 245 -9.86 -34.65 4.28
C VAL A 245 -10.39 -35.77 3.38
N ASN A 246 -9.60 -36.84 3.25
CA ASN A 246 -10.17 -38.14 2.91
C ASN A 246 -10.99 -38.63 4.11
N THR A 247 -12.21 -38.11 4.27
CA THR A 247 -13.17 -38.68 5.21
C THR A 247 -13.55 -40.06 4.67
N MET A 248 -12.82 -41.10 5.07
CA MET A 248 -13.29 -42.46 4.92
C MET A 248 -14.51 -42.62 5.83
N SER A 249 -15.70 -42.51 5.25
CA SER A 249 -16.94 -42.86 5.93
C SER A 249 -17.01 -44.39 5.98
N PHE A 250 -16.72 -44.94 7.14
CA PHE A 250 -17.12 -46.32 7.46
C PHE A 250 -18.61 -46.29 7.75
N GLY A 251 -19.35 -47.27 7.21
CA GLY A 251 -20.82 -47.36 7.35
C GLY A 251 -21.29 -47.33 8.80
N ASP A 252 -22.62 -47.22 8.98
CA ASP A 252 -23.37 -46.76 10.17
C ASP A 252 -23.09 -47.41 11.55
N HIS A 253 -22.09 -48.30 11.66
CA HIS A 253 -21.75 -49.05 12.85
C HIS A 253 -20.54 -48.53 13.64
N ASN A 254 -19.81 -47.53 13.14
CA ASN A 254 -18.67 -46.94 13.86
C ASN A 254 -18.81 -45.41 13.99
N LYS A 255 -19.19 -44.93 15.18
CA LYS A 255 -19.08 -43.52 15.55
C LYS A 255 -17.70 -43.25 16.16
N GLY A 256 -16.77 -42.80 15.33
CA GLY A 256 -15.45 -42.33 15.77
C GLY A 256 -14.62 -41.84 14.59
N VAL A 257 -13.92 -40.71 14.76
CA VAL A 257 -12.92 -40.24 13.80
C VAL A 257 -11.58 -40.85 14.20
N GLN A 258 -11.06 -41.77 13.38
CA GLN A 258 -9.74 -42.35 13.59
C GLN A 258 -8.76 -41.77 12.58
N ALA A 259 -7.80 -40.98 13.06
CA ALA A 259 -6.67 -40.52 12.27
C ALA A 259 -5.53 -41.54 12.39
N GLY A 260 -5.12 -42.14 11.27
CA GLY A 260 -4.02 -43.09 11.19
C GLY A 260 -3.14 -42.83 9.98
N ILE A 261 -1.83 -43.02 10.12
CA ILE A 261 -0.85 -42.87 9.04
C ILE A 261 -0.66 -44.24 8.37
N SER A 262 -1.03 -44.36 7.10
CA SER A 262 -0.76 -45.57 6.31
C SER A 262 0.64 -45.47 5.69
N TYR A 263 1.49 -46.47 5.96
CA TYR A 263 2.80 -46.61 5.33
C TYR A 263 2.80 -47.53 4.10
N ALA A 264 1.63 -48.02 3.67
CA ALA A 264 1.48 -48.92 2.52
C ALA A 264 0.69 -48.30 1.36
N PRO A 265 0.95 -48.71 0.10
CA PRO A 265 0.18 -48.27 -1.07
C PRO A 265 -1.29 -48.65 -0.94
N ILE A 266 -2.18 -47.67 -1.09
CA ILE A 266 -3.63 -47.88 -1.04
C ILE A 266 -4.11 -48.28 -2.44
N ASN A 267 -4.54 -49.53 -2.61
CA ASN A 267 -5.16 -50.00 -3.84
C ASN A 267 -6.69 -49.87 -3.76
N TYR A 268 -7.27 -49.17 -4.72
CA TYR A 268 -8.73 -48.98 -4.80
C TYR A 268 -9.34 -49.95 -5.82
N SER A 269 -10.24 -50.82 -5.36
CA SER A 269 -11.05 -51.69 -6.22
C SER A 269 -12.52 -51.26 -6.18
N ARG A 270 -13.04 -50.80 -7.31
CA ARG A 270 -14.46 -50.42 -7.46
C ARG A 270 -15.30 -51.68 -7.70
N GLY A 271 -16.08 -52.09 -6.69
CA GLY A 271 -17.03 -53.20 -6.83
C GLY A 271 -18.10 -52.87 -7.88
N LYS A 272 -18.27 -53.75 -8.88
CA LYS A 272 -19.44 -53.71 -9.76
C LYS A 272 -20.65 -54.21 -8.98
N ASN A 273 -21.66 -53.36 -8.80
CA ASN A 273 -22.97 -53.81 -8.33
C ASN A 273 -23.52 -54.83 -9.33
N ARG A 274 -23.95 -55.98 -8.81
CA ARG A 274 -24.79 -56.93 -9.54
C ARG A 274 -26.24 -56.49 -9.34
N ASP A 275 -26.87 -56.08 -10.42
CA ASP A 275 -28.31 -55.87 -10.49
C ASP A 275 -29.02 -57.22 -10.35
N TYR A 276 -30.03 -57.28 -9.48
CA TYR A 276 -31.05 -58.32 -9.41
C TYR A 276 -32.39 -57.73 -9.84
#